data_AF-A0A4P5TM04-F1
#
_entry.id   AF-A0A4P5TM04-F1
#
_cell.length_a   1.000
_cell.length_b   1.000
_cell.length_c   1.000
_cell.angle_alpha   90.00
_cell.angle_beta   90.00
_cell.angle_gamma   90.00
#
_symmetry.space_group_name_H-M   'P 1'
#
loop_
_entity.id
_entity.type
_entity.pdbx_description
1 polymer ?
#
loop_
_entity_poly.entity_id
_entity_poly.type
_entity_poly.pdbx_seq_one_letter_code
_entity_poly.pdbx_strand_id
1 'polypeptide(L)'
;MKKNLLIAISVLAFSFLYSCLKPPQFSETPLIEFVSINSTQVQQMVDSIQMIISFKDGDGDLGSLESDTSTNCFITDHRSGKPDYTYNYKIPFVTPKGTTKDISGTIAINLPGITCIPFHTTDSVTYKIVIMDRAGHKSNEIQTPVIVVNCQ
;
A
#
# COMPACT_ATOMS: atom_id res chain seq x y z
N MET A 1 -48.63 4.30 -43.24
CA MET A 1 -47.29 3.66 -43.19
C MET A 1 -46.18 4.63 -42.78
N LYS A 2 -46.08 5.84 -43.36
CA LYS A 2 -45.05 6.84 -43.00
C LYS A 2 -45.09 7.35 -41.54
N LYS A 3 -46.27 7.46 -40.92
CA LYS A 3 -46.42 7.87 -39.49
C LYS A 3 -45.89 6.83 -38.50
N ASN A 4 -46.09 5.54 -38.76
CA ASN A 4 -45.60 4.46 -37.89
C ASN A 4 -44.09 4.30 -38.00
N LEU A 5 -43.52 4.62 -39.17
CA LEU A 5 -42.06 4.66 -39.40
C LEU A 5 -41.39 5.81 -38.61
N LEU A 6 -42.04 6.98 -38.54
CA LEU A 6 -41.54 8.12 -37.74
C LEU A 6 -41.58 7.84 -36.23
N ILE A 7 -42.61 7.13 -35.74
CA ILE A 7 -42.73 6.74 -34.33
C ILE A 7 -41.68 5.67 -33.98
N ALA A 8 -41.40 4.72 -34.87
CA ALA A 8 -40.37 3.71 -34.67
C ALA A 8 -38.95 4.32 -34.60
N ILE A 9 -38.67 5.35 -35.41
CA ILE A 9 -37.39 6.09 -35.38
C ILE A 9 -37.25 6.88 -34.07
N SER A 10 -38.35 7.44 -33.55
CA SER A 10 -38.37 8.19 -32.29
C SER A 10 -38.13 7.31 -31.05
N VAL A 11 -38.54 6.04 -31.06
CA VAL A 11 -38.33 5.11 -29.94
C VAL A 11 -36.93 4.51 -29.95
N LEU A 12 -36.35 4.28 -31.14
CA LEU A 12 -34.99 3.77 -31.30
C LEU A 12 -33.91 4.81 -30.92
N ALA A 13 -34.24 6.10 -31.05
CA ALA A 13 -33.35 7.20 -30.67
C ALA A 13 -33.23 7.42 -29.15
N PHE A 14 -34.15 6.89 -28.34
CA PHE A 14 -34.17 7.10 -26.89
C PHE A 14 -33.39 6.01 -26.12
N SER A 15 -32.97 4.93 -26.79
CA SER A 15 -32.32 3.77 -26.17
C SER A 15 -30.82 3.93 -25.94
N PHE A 16 -30.20 5.02 -26.43
CA PHE A 16 -28.74 5.18 -26.48
C PHE A 16 -28.12 6.04 -25.36
N LEU A 17 -28.89 6.52 -24.37
CA LEU A 17 -28.36 7.43 -23.34
C LEU A 17 -28.05 6.78 -21.98
N TYR A 18 -28.08 5.46 -21.86
CA TYR A 18 -27.59 4.75 -20.67
C TYR A 18 -26.07 4.51 -20.74
N SER A 19 -25.27 5.56 -20.94
CA SER A 19 -23.85 5.50 -20.62
C SER A 19 -23.69 5.84 -19.14
N CYS A 20 -23.76 4.81 -18.30
CA CYS A 20 -23.41 4.95 -16.88
C CYS A 20 -21.89 5.23 -16.83
N LEU A 21 -21.51 6.47 -16.50
CA LEU A 21 -20.13 6.82 -16.19
C LEU A 21 -19.72 6.01 -14.95
N LYS A 22 -19.00 4.91 -15.15
CA LYS A 22 -18.41 4.19 -14.04
C LYS A 22 -17.41 5.13 -13.36
N PRO A 23 -17.50 5.35 -12.04
CA PRO A 23 -16.48 6.10 -11.33
C PRO A 23 -15.11 5.40 -11.58
N PRO A 24 -14.01 6.17 -11.63
CA PRO A 24 -12.69 5.57 -11.73
C PRO A 24 -12.50 4.61 -10.57
N GLN A 25 -12.32 3.33 -10.89
CA GLN A 25 -12.10 2.26 -9.92
C GLN A 25 -10.59 2.04 -9.77
N PHE A 26 -10.13 1.80 -8.55
CA PHE A 26 -8.74 1.40 -8.34
C PHE A 26 -8.48 0.02 -8.95
N SER A 27 -7.19 -0.28 -9.17
CA SER A 27 -6.73 -1.60 -9.60
C SER A 27 -6.97 -2.63 -8.49
N GLU A 28 -7.31 -3.87 -8.87
CA GLU A 28 -7.35 -5.03 -7.94
C GLU A 28 -5.96 -5.35 -7.38
N THR A 29 -4.88 -5.03 -8.12
CA THR A 29 -3.53 -5.05 -7.53
C THR A 29 -3.33 -3.80 -6.69
N PRO A 30 -2.95 -3.92 -5.40
CA PRO A 30 -2.74 -2.78 -4.53
C PRO A 30 -1.62 -1.87 -5.03
N LEU A 31 -1.83 -0.56 -4.90
CA LEU A 31 -0.81 0.45 -5.17
C LEU A 31 -0.43 1.13 -3.85
N ILE A 32 0.87 1.17 -3.54
CA ILE A 32 1.40 1.85 -2.36
C ILE A 32 2.37 2.97 -2.72
N GLU A 33 2.41 4.01 -1.89
CA GLU A 33 3.32 5.15 -2.02
C GLU A 33 3.92 5.49 -0.65
N PHE A 34 5.21 5.82 -0.62
CA PHE A 34 5.87 6.30 0.60
C PHE A 34 5.42 7.72 0.92
N VAL A 35 4.96 7.96 2.15
CA VAL A 35 4.48 9.28 2.59
C VAL A 35 5.50 9.97 3.48
N SER A 36 5.90 9.34 4.58
CA SER A 36 6.81 9.97 5.54
C SER A 36 7.52 8.98 6.45
N ILE A 37 8.57 9.46 7.10
CA ILE A 37 9.27 8.80 8.20
C ILE A 37 9.50 9.82 9.32
N ASN A 38 9.38 9.41 10.58
CA ASN A 38 9.53 10.32 11.73
C ASN A 38 10.97 10.86 11.88
N SER A 39 11.98 10.07 11.55
CA SER A 39 13.38 10.49 11.55
C SER A 39 14.20 9.70 10.53
N THR A 40 15.19 10.36 9.93
CA THR A 40 16.26 9.72 9.14
C THR A 40 17.59 9.66 9.87
N GLN A 41 17.61 10.09 11.14
CA GLN A 41 18.76 10.05 12.03
C GLN A 41 18.33 9.38 13.33
N VAL A 42 18.87 8.20 13.62
CA VAL A 42 18.41 7.39 14.75
C VAL A 42 19.57 6.83 15.55
N GLN A 43 19.39 6.74 16.87
CA GLN A 43 20.29 6.06 17.78
C GLN A 43 19.97 4.55 17.80
N GLN A 44 20.99 3.72 17.57
CA GLN A 44 20.85 2.26 17.59
C GLN A 44 20.16 1.78 18.88
N MET A 45 19.18 0.87 18.73
CA MET A 45 18.44 0.22 19.83
C MET A 45 17.68 1.15 20.78
N VAL A 46 17.74 2.47 20.59
CA VAL A 46 17.06 3.47 21.43
C VAL A 46 15.86 4.04 20.70
N ASP A 47 16.09 4.55 19.48
CA ASP A 47 15.04 5.21 18.70
C ASP A 47 14.23 4.20 17.91
N SER A 48 12.92 4.43 17.85
CA SER A 48 12.01 3.70 16.97
C SER A 48 11.72 4.49 15.70
N ILE A 49 11.44 3.75 14.63
CA ILE A 49 11.07 4.34 13.35
C ILE A 49 9.59 4.09 13.09
N GLN A 50 8.89 5.18 12.78
CA GLN A 50 7.54 5.13 12.25
C GLN A 50 7.56 5.60 10.79
N MET A 51 7.08 4.74 9.91
CA MET A 51 6.88 5.05 8.49
C MET A 51 5.38 5.14 8.22
N ILE A 52 5.00 6.11 7.41
CA ILE A 52 3.64 6.24 6.88
C ILE A 52 3.71 5.94 5.39
N ILE A 53 2.84 5.04 4.95
CA ILE A 53 2.63 4.73 3.53
C ILE A 53 1.15 4.95 3.21
N SER A 54 0.85 5.37 1.99
CA SER A 54 -0.53 5.38 1.48
C SER A 54 -0.79 4.17 0.61
N PHE A 55 -2.05 3.75 0.53
CA PHE A 55 -2.48 2.66 -0.34
C PHE A 55 -3.75 3.01 -1.12
N LYS A 56 -3.94 2.33 -2.25
CA LYS A 56 -5.17 2.25 -3.04
C LYS A 56 -5.39 0.80 -3.44
N ASP A 57 -6.61 0.31 -3.28
CA ASP A 57 -6.97 -1.08 -3.57
C ASP A 57 -8.44 -1.17 -4.04
N GLY A 58 -8.67 -1.86 -5.15
CA GLY A 58 -9.91 -1.76 -5.96
C GLY A 58 -11.00 -2.77 -5.62
N ASP A 59 -10.67 -3.87 -4.95
CA ASP A 59 -11.64 -4.87 -4.51
C ASP A 59 -11.81 -4.90 -2.98
N GLY A 60 -11.00 -4.12 -2.26
CA GLY A 60 -11.18 -3.83 -0.84
C GLY A 60 -10.63 -4.93 0.06
N ASP A 61 -9.68 -5.71 -0.46
CA ASP A 61 -9.16 -6.88 0.20
C ASP A 61 -7.76 -6.69 0.83
N LEU A 62 -7.23 -5.47 0.81
CA LEU A 62 -6.03 -5.09 1.58
C LEU A 62 -6.23 -5.22 3.11
N GLY A 63 -5.18 -5.61 3.82
CA GLY A 63 -5.20 -5.80 5.27
C GLY A 63 -5.51 -7.24 5.68
N SER A 64 -5.34 -7.54 6.96
CA SER A 64 -5.66 -8.87 7.50
C SER A 64 -6.89 -8.82 8.38
N LEU A 65 -7.71 -9.88 8.32
CA LEU A 65 -8.83 -10.04 9.25
C LEU A 65 -8.29 -10.25 10.69
N GLU A 66 -9.11 -9.94 11.69
CA GLU A 66 -8.73 -10.15 13.10
C GLU A 66 -8.37 -11.61 13.40
N SER A 67 -9.11 -12.55 12.79
CA SER A 67 -8.88 -14.00 12.92
C SER A 67 -7.66 -14.52 12.14
N ASP A 68 -7.10 -13.71 11.24
CA ASP A 68 -5.97 -14.11 10.41
C ASP A 68 -4.65 -13.73 11.08
N THR A 69 -3.78 -14.70 11.33
CA THR A 69 -2.46 -14.47 11.93
C THR A 69 -1.35 -14.33 10.89
N SER A 70 -1.68 -14.41 9.60
CA SER A 70 -0.72 -14.25 8.51
C SER A 70 -0.16 -12.83 8.45
N THR A 71 1.09 -12.75 7.96
CA THR A 71 1.77 -11.49 7.68
C THR A 71 1.68 -11.18 6.20
N ASN A 72 1.47 -9.92 5.87
CA ASN A 72 1.16 -9.46 4.53
C ASN A 72 1.86 -8.16 4.15
N CYS A 73 2.73 -7.64 5.02
CA CYS A 73 3.64 -6.54 4.73
C CYS A 73 5.07 -7.01 4.93
N PHE A 74 5.89 -6.87 3.90
CA PHE A 74 7.25 -7.36 3.83
C PHE A 74 8.19 -6.17 3.76
N ILE A 75 9.03 -6.01 4.78
CA ILE A 75 9.93 -4.87 4.92
C ILE A 75 11.35 -5.39 4.89
N THR A 76 12.03 -5.17 3.78
CA THR A 76 13.39 -5.64 3.56
C THR A 76 14.39 -4.56 3.91
N ASP A 77 15.22 -4.84 4.91
CA ASP A 77 16.41 -4.09 5.27
C ASP A 77 17.46 -4.26 4.18
N HIS A 78 17.79 -3.14 3.52
CA HIS A 78 18.77 -3.10 2.45
C HIS A 78 19.95 -2.21 2.87
N ARG A 79 21.05 -2.87 3.23
CA ARG A 79 22.33 -2.27 3.58
C ARG A 79 23.43 -2.75 2.64
N SER A 80 24.28 -1.83 2.21
CA SER A 80 25.43 -2.19 1.37
C SER A 80 26.39 -3.13 2.12
N GLY A 81 26.80 -4.22 1.46
CA GLY A 81 27.74 -5.18 2.02
C GLY A 81 27.15 -6.17 3.04
N LYS A 82 25.81 -6.22 3.20
CA LYS A 82 25.11 -7.23 3.99
C LYS A 82 24.03 -7.92 3.16
N PRO A 83 23.70 -9.18 3.48
CA PRO A 83 22.51 -9.82 2.91
C PRO A 83 21.27 -9.07 3.38
N ASP A 84 20.30 -8.96 2.46
CA ASP A 84 18.99 -8.41 2.75
C ASP A 84 18.31 -9.22 3.88
N TYR A 85 17.63 -8.51 4.78
CA TYR A 85 16.85 -9.13 5.87
C TYR A 85 15.42 -8.63 5.84
N THR A 86 14.44 -9.53 5.72
CA THR A 86 13.03 -9.17 5.63
C THR A 86 12.31 -9.37 6.96
N TYR A 87 11.72 -8.28 7.45
CA TYR A 87 10.76 -8.29 8.54
C TYR A 87 9.35 -8.49 8.00
N ASN A 88 8.61 -9.43 8.58
CA ASN A 88 7.24 -9.74 8.21
C ASN A 88 6.29 -9.07 9.20
N TYR A 89 5.41 -8.20 8.71
CA TYR A 89 4.41 -7.48 9.48
C TYR A 89 3.00 -7.87 9.06
N LYS A 90 2.09 -7.87 10.03
CA LYS A 90 0.64 -7.92 9.79
C LYS A 90 0.13 -6.48 9.77
N ILE A 91 -0.38 -6.02 8.63
CA ILE A 91 -1.09 -4.73 8.58
C ILE A 91 -2.51 -4.89 9.15
N PRO A 92 -3.04 -3.86 9.82
CA PRO A 92 -4.38 -3.93 10.40
C PRO A 92 -5.45 -4.11 9.32
N PHE A 93 -6.63 -4.56 9.74
CA PHE A 93 -7.78 -4.60 8.84
C PHE A 93 -8.11 -3.18 8.35
N VAL A 94 -8.16 -3.00 7.03
CA VAL A 94 -8.61 -1.75 6.43
C VAL A 94 -10.12 -1.86 6.17
N THR A 95 -10.90 -1.03 6.84
CA THR A 95 -12.36 -1.00 6.63
C THR A 95 -12.70 -0.14 5.41
N PRO A 96 -13.45 -0.67 4.42
CA PRO A 96 -13.98 0.14 3.34
C PRO A 96 -14.86 1.28 3.84
N LYS A 97 -14.69 2.46 3.25
CA LYS A 97 -15.49 3.64 3.58
C LYS A 97 -16.53 3.87 2.49
N GLY A 98 -17.80 4.01 2.88
CA GLY A 98 -18.88 4.33 1.96
C GLY A 98 -19.49 3.09 1.30
N THR A 99 -19.99 3.26 0.07
CA THR A 99 -20.75 2.24 -0.66
C THR A 99 -19.93 1.50 -1.72
N THR A 100 -18.67 1.88 -1.93
CA THR A 100 -17.75 1.24 -2.89
C THR A 100 -16.88 0.21 -2.17
N LYS A 101 -16.43 -0.80 -2.91
CA LYS A 101 -15.47 -1.79 -2.39
C LYS A 101 -14.07 -1.21 -2.31
N ASP A 102 -13.74 -0.29 -3.21
CA ASP A 102 -12.48 0.42 -3.27
C ASP A 102 -12.11 1.06 -1.93
N ILE A 103 -10.87 0.83 -1.51
CA ILE A 103 -10.31 1.38 -0.27
C ILE A 103 -9.05 2.18 -0.58
N SER A 104 -8.88 3.23 0.20
CA SER A 104 -7.64 4.01 0.22
C SER A 104 -7.44 4.62 1.59
N GLY A 105 -6.19 4.94 1.90
CA GLY A 105 -5.83 5.51 3.18
C GLY A 105 -4.34 5.42 3.43
N THR A 106 -3.98 5.44 4.71
CA THR A 106 -2.58 5.35 5.15
C THR A 106 -2.41 4.24 6.18
N ILE A 107 -1.26 3.59 6.14
CA ILE A 107 -0.83 2.59 7.13
C ILE A 107 0.40 3.14 7.84
N ALA A 108 0.37 3.11 9.17
CA ALA A 108 1.52 3.40 10.01
C ALA A 108 2.25 2.11 10.35
N ILE A 109 3.53 2.05 10.01
CA ILE A 109 4.41 0.91 10.27
C ILE A 109 5.42 1.33 11.31
N ASN A 110 5.49 0.60 12.42
CA ASN A 110 6.45 0.86 13.49
C ASN A 110 7.52 -0.24 13.48
N LEU A 111 8.76 0.14 13.17
CA LEU A 111 9.93 -0.72 13.32
C LEU A 111 10.54 -0.48 14.71
N PRO A 112 10.74 -1.55 15.52
CA PRO A 112 11.48 -1.43 16.78
C PRO A 112 12.96 -1.09 16.50
N GLY A 113 13.68 -0.72 17.55
CA GLY A 113 15.04 -0.16 17.46
C GLY A 113 15.95 -0.86 16.47
N ILE A 114 16.59 -0.07 15.61
CA ILE A 114 17.48 -0.54 14.55
C ILE A 114 18.84 -0.90 15.14
N THR A 115 19.42 -2.02 14.71
CA THR A 115 20.79 -2.41 15.04
C THR A 115 21.75 -2.03 13.93
N CYS A 116 22.95 -1.56 14.27
CA CYS A 116 24.01 -1.35 13.29
C CYS A 116 24.70 -2.65 12.90
N ILE A 117 25.41 -2.58 11.77
CA ILE A 117 26.50 -3.50 11.46
C ILE A 117 27.57 -3.46 12.56
N PRO A 118 28.03 -4.61 13.09
CA PRO A 118 29.09 -4.67 14.09
C PRO A 118 30.37 -3.94 13.64
N PHE A 119 31.02 -3.24 14.57
CA PHE A 119 32.28 -2.48 14.38
C PHE A 119 32.18 -1.20 13.54
N HIS A 120 30.98 -0.72 13.25
CA HIS A 120 30.76 0.59 12.63
C HIS A 120 30.45 1.65 13.70
N THR A 121 30.87 2.88 13.47
CA THR A 121 30.45 4.05 14.29
C THR A 121 29.14 4.65 13.76
N THR A 122 28.90 4.50 12.46
CA THR A 122 27.66 4.90 11.78
C THR A 122 27.29 3.88 10.72
N ASP A 123 26.00 3.72 10.50
CA ASP A 123 25.44 2.82 9.49
C ASP A 123 24.39 3.57 8.65
N SER A 124 24.09 3.05 7.46
CA SER A 124 23.11 3.63 6.54
C SER A 124 22.23 2.53 5.95
N VAL A 125 20.93 2.64 6.20
CA VAL A 125 19.94 1.65 5.79
C VAL A 125 18.82 2.29 4.97
N THR A 126 18.32 1.54 4.00
CA THR A 126 17.04 1.82 3.33
C THR A 126 16.13 0.62 3.51
N TYR A 127 14.82 0.86 3.57
CA TYR A 127 13.83 -0.21 3.61
C TYR A 127 13.05 -0.27 2.30
N LYS A 128 12.96 -1.48 1.75
CA LYS A 128 12.04 -1.82 0.66
C LYS A 128 10.76 -2.39 1.24
N ILE A 129 9.61 -1.95 0.77
CA ILE A 129 8.31 -2.35 1.31
C ILE A 129 7.43 -2.89 0.17
N VAL A 130 6.84 -4.06 0.41
CA VAL A 130 5.82 -4.68 -0.45
C VAL A 130 4.68 -5.17 0.43
N ILE A 131 3.44 -5.00 -0.04
CA ILE A 131 2.24 -5.52 0.63
C ILE A 131 1.56 -6.53 -0.29
N MET A 132 1.01 -7.58 0.32
CA MET A 132 0.15 -8.56 -0.34
C MET A 132 -1.26 -8.42 0.21
N ASP A 133 -2.26 -8.46 -0.66
CA ASP A 133 -3.64 -8.49 -0.24
C ASP A 133 -4.12 -9.91 0.11
N ARG A 134 -5.43 -10.09 0.36
CA ARG A 134 -6.00 -11.38 0.74
C ARG A 134 -6.25 -12.30 -0.47
N ALA A 135 -6.39 -11.76 -1.68
CA ALA A 135 -6.46 -12.49 -2.95
C ALA A 135 -5.08 -12.96 -3.44
N GLY A 136 -4.00 -12.44 -2.84
CA GLY A 136 -2.62 -12.78 -3.16
C GLY A 136 -1.96 -11.85 -4.18
N HIS A 137 -2.55 -10.71 -4.54
CA HIS A 137 -1.87 -9.74 -5.38
C HIS A 137 -0.81 -8.99 -4.58
N LYS A 138 0.35 -8.79 -5.22
CA LYS A 138 1.47 -8.05 -4.65
C LYS A 138 1.46 -6.62 -5.16
N SER A 139 1.63 -5.68 -4.26
CA SER A 139 1.80 -4.27 -4.61
C SER A 139 3.08 -4.03 -5.42
N ASN A 140 3.22 -2.81 -5.93
CA ASN A 140 4.53 -2.27 -6.28
C ASN A 140 5.48 -2.27 -5.07
N GLU A 141 6.78 -2.27 -5.34
CA GLU A 141 7.83 -2.06 -4.33
C GLU A 141 8.07 -0.56 -4.18
N ILE A 142 8.13 -0.09 -2.93
CA ILE A 142 8.55 1.28 -2.59
C ILE A 142 9.80 1.22 -1.71
N GLN A 143 10.54 2.33 -1.68
CA GLN A 143 11.75 2.44 -0.89
C GLN A 143 11.71 3.70 -0.02
N THR A 144 12.23 3.60 1.21
CA THR A 144 12.42 4.75 2.09
C THR A 144 13.58 5.62 1.65
N PRO A 145 13.65 6.88 2.13
CA PRO A 145 14.90 7.62 2.20
C PRO A 145 15.98 6.83 2.97
N VAL A 146 17.22 7.25 2.81
CA VAL A 146 18.35 6.73 3.61
C VAL A 146 18.16 7.16 5.06
N ILE A 147 18.26 6.19 5.96
CA ILE A 147 18.28 6.37 7.40
C ILE A 147 19.71 6.15 7.86
N VAL A 148 20.27 7.14 8.55
CA VAL A 148 21.59 7.08 9.17
C VAL A 148 21.40 6.66 10.62
N VAL A 149 22.12 5.62 11.03
CA VAL A 149 22.07 5.05 12.38
C VAL A 149 23.37 5.40 13.08
N ASN A 150 23.29 6.06 14.23
CA ASN A 150 24.41 6.22 15.14
C ASN A 150 24.60 4.92 15.95
N CYS A 151 25.80 4.37 15.91
CA CYS A 151 26.12 3.08 16.52
C CYS A 151 26.85 3.23 17.88
N GLN A 152 27.08 4.47 18.32
CA GLN A 152 27.80 4.80 19.56
C GLN A 152 26.87 5.23 20.67
#